data_AF-A0A5B7C5Z0-F1
#
_entry.id   AF-A0A5B7C5Z0-F1
#
_cell.length_a   1.000
_cell.length_b   1.000
_cell.length_c   1.000
_cell.angle_alpha   90.00
_cell.angle_beta   90.00
_cell.angle_gamma   90.00
#
_symmetry.space_group_name_H-M   'P 1'
#
loop_
_entity.id
_entity.type
_entity.pdbx_description
1 polymer ?
#
loop_
_entity_poly.entity_id
_entity_poly.type
_entity_poly.pdbx_seq_one_letter_code
_entity_poly.pdbx_strand_id
1 'polypeptide(L)'
;WHYVEKVRRKMRKKGVKKVIAYSSVEFNGQIHLLYGGDRLHPQAARIYEKLVELFNHMKSMGYSPKTGSVFHDVDVEEKEATLSSHSEKLAIAFGLINVRPEFPIRVMKNLRTCDDCHTFSKLASKITMR
;
A
#
# COMPACT_ATOMS: atom_id res chain seq x y z
N TRP A 1 25.31 -11.43 0.07
CA TRP A 1 24.08 -11.94 0.71
C TRP A 1 24.28 -12.71 2.02
N HIS A 2 25.23 -13.64 2.11
CA HIS A 2 25.52 -14.42 3.35
C HIS A 2 25.71 -13.58 4.63
N TYR A 3 26.36 -12.42 4.52
CA TYR A 3 26.58 -11.50 5.65
C TYR A 3 25.28 -10.80 6.10
N VAL A 4 24.41 -10.42 5.16
CA VAL A 4 23.11 -9.80 5.46
C VAL A 4 22.21 -10.77 6.22
N GLU A 5 22.20 -12.04 5.80
CA GLU A 5 21.45 -13.09 6.48
C GLU A 5 22.00 -13.37 7.89
N LYS A 6 23.33 -13.39 8.05
CA LYS A 6 23.99 -13.53 9.36
C LYS A 6 23.62 -12.39 10.31
N VAL A 7 23.54 -11.15 9.82
CA VAL A 7 23.08 -9.98 10.59
C VAL A 7 21.59 -10.08 10.93
N ARG A 8 20.73 -10.41 9.96
CA ARG A 8 19.27 -10.60 10.18
C ARG A 8 18.99 -11.68 11.22
N ARG A 9 19.72 -12.81 11.17
CA ARG A 9 19.64 -13.89 12.15
C ARG A 9 20.09 -13.44 13.54
N LYS A 10 21.16 -12.65 13.64
CA LYS A 10 21.65 -12.10 14.91
C LYS A 10 20.64 -11.10 15.50
N MET A 11 19.98 -10.30 14.68
CA MET A 11 18.92 -9.38 15.12
C MET A 11 17.69 -10.14 15.64
N ARG A 12 17.22 -11.17 14.93
CA ARG A 12 16.11 -12.04 15.40
C ARG A 12 16.45 -12.73 16.72
N LYS A 13 17.67 -13.29 16.85
CA LYS A 13 18.16 -13.90 18.10
C LYS A 13 18.22 -12.93 19.28
N LYS A 14 18.41 -11.63 19.01
CA LYS A 14 18.39 -10.56 20.03
C LYS A 14 16.98 -10.01 20.31
N GLY A 15 15.93 -10.66 19.79
CA GLY A 15 14.53 -10.24 20.01
C GLY A 15 14.09 -9.04 19.18
N VAL A 16 14.90 -8.57 18.22
CA VAL A 16 14.51 -7.48 17.32
C VAL A 16 13.40 -7.98 16.39
N LYS A 17 12.16 -7.58 16.66
CA LYS A 17 10.99 -7.90 15.84
C LYS A 17 10.94 -6.94 14.64
N LYS A 18 10.68 -7.49 13.46
CA LYS A 18 10.37 -6.67 12.28
C LYS A 18 9.03 -5.97 12.54
N VAL A 19 9.03 -4.64 12.54
CA VAL A 19 7.78 -3.86 12.58
C VAL A 19 7.02 -4.14 11.29
N ILE A 20 5.75 -4.56 11.42
CA ILE A 20 4.88 -4.79 10.27
C ILE A 20 4.42 -3.42 9.76
N ALA A 21 4.56 -3.19 8.45
CA ALA A 21 4.09 -1.97 7.81
C ALA A 21 2.56 -1.98 7.74
N TYR A 22 1.92 -0.89 8.15
CA TYR A 22 0.48 -0.70 8.00
C TYR A 22 0.16 0.76 7.72
N SER A 23 -1.01 0.96 7.11
CA SER A 23 -1.65 2.26 6.98
C SER A 23 -3.00 2.23 7.67
N SER A 24 -3.47 3.36 8.17
CA SER A 24 -4.74 3.47 8.88
C SER A 24 -5.61 4.59 8.34
N VAL A 25 -6.92 4.36 8.35
CA VAL A 25 -7.95 5.35 8.00
C VAL A 25 -9.00 5.36 9.10
N GLU A 26 -9.37 6.55 9.55
CA GLU A 26 -10.50 6.72 10.46
C GLU A 26 -11.79 6.88 9.64
N PHE A 27 -12.78 6.04 9.93
CA PHE A 27 -14.10 6.08 9.30
C PHE A 27 -15.17 5.63 10.29
N ASN A 28 -16.28 6.36 10.38
CA ASN A 28 -17.39 6.06 11.31
C ASN A 28 -16.95 5.82 12.76
N GLY A 29 -16.01 6.64 13.26
CA GLY A 29 -15.49 6.55 14.63
C GLY A 29 -14.62 5.31 14.90
N GLN A 30 -14.23 4.58 13.85
CA GLN A 30 -13.36 3.40 13.94
C GLN A 30 -12.08 3.60 13.14
N ILE A 31 -10.97 3.11 13.68
CA ILE A 31 -9.69 3.08 12.99
C ILE A 31 -9.57 1.75 12.25
N HIS A 32 -9.52 1.82 10.92
CA HIS A 32 -9.28 0.67 10.06
C HIS A 32 -7.79 0.55 9.78
N LEU A 33 -7.18 -0.57 10.16
CA LEU A 33 -5.79 -0.89 9.86
C LEU A 33 -5.72 -1.74 8.59
N LEU A 34 -4.90 -1.32 7.64
CA LEU A 34 -4.67 -2.01 6.37
C LEU A 34 -3.21 -2.44 6.31
N TYR A 35 -2.99 -3.74 6.12
CA TYR A 35 -1.67 -4.31 5.95
C TYR A 35 -1.37 -4.57 4.47
N GLY A 36 -0.08 -4.59 4.10
CA GLY A 36 0.29 -4.94 2.74
C GLY A 36 -0.17 -6.37 2.40
N GLY A 37 -0.90 -6.53 1.30
CA GLY A 37 -1.47 -7.82 0.90
C GLY A 37 -2.63 -8.34 1.76
N ASP A 38 -3.23 -7.48 2.60
CA ASP A 38 -4.31 -7.89 3.51
C ASP A 38 -5.58 -8.31 2.77
N ARG A 39 -6.03 -9.54 3.03
CA ARG A 39 -7.31 -10.09 2.52
C ARG A 39 -8.30 -10.43 3.63
N LEU A 40 -7.98 -10.16 4.90
CA LEU A 40 -8.81 -10.48 6.05
C LEU A 40 -9.79 -9.36 6.39
N HIS A 41 -9.58 -8.15 5.88
CA HIS A 41 -10.51 -7.04 6.06
C HIS A 41 -11.90 -7.39 5.49
N PRO A 42 -13.02 -7.11 6.18
CA PRO A 42 -14.37 -7.47 5.72
C PRO A 42 -14.75 -6.91 4.33
N GLN A 43 -14.13 -5.79 3.95
CA GLN A 43 -14.32 -5.16 2.64
C GLN A 43 -13.19 -5.46 1.63
N ALA A 44 -12.31 -6.44 1.88
CA ALA A 44 -11.13 -6.70 1.07
C ALA A 44 -11.45 -6.80 -0.43
N ALA A 45 -12.47 -7.58 -0.80
CA ALA A 45 -12.89 -7.72 -2.21
C ALA A 45 -13.16 -6.36 -2.88
N ARG A 46 -13.98 -5.51 -2.26
CA ARG A 46 -14.31 -4.17 -2.77
C ARG A 46 -13.08 -3.25 -2.84
N ILE A 47 -12.19 -3.34 -1.85
CA ILE A 47 -10.94 -2.56 -1.83
C ILE A 47 -10.06 -2.95 -3.03
N TYR A 48 -9.90 -4.24 -3.30
CA TYR A 48 -9.11 -4.72 -4.44
C TYR A 48 -9.77 -4.38 -5.78
N GLU A 49 -11.09 -4.48 -5.91
CA GLU A 49 -11.82 -4.03 -7.09
C GLU A 49 -11.57 -2.54 -7.36
N LYS A 50 -11.66 -1.70 -6.32
CA LYS A 50 -11.38 -0.26 -6.46
C LYS A 50 -9.92 0.02 -6.83
N LEU A 51 -8.98 -0.77 -6.31
CA LEU A 51 -7.58 -0.68 -6.72
C LEU A 51 -7.39 -1.02 -8.20
N VAL A 52 -8.02 -2.08 -8.69
CA VAL A 52 -7.97 -2.45 -10.12
C VAL A 52 -8.52 -1.33 -10.99
N GLU A 53 -9.66 -0.75 -10.62
CA GLU A 53 -10.25 0.41 -11.31
C GLU A 53 -9.27 1.59 -11.37
N LEU A 54 -8.67 1.94 -10.24
CA LEU A 54 -7.67 3.01 -10.16
C LEU A 54 -6.44 2.70 -11.01
N PHE A 55 -5.90 1.49 -10.95
CA PHE A 55 -4.74 1.11 -11.77
C PHE A 55 -5.04 1.17 -13.26
N ASN A 56 -6.23 0.77 -13.69
CA ASN A 56 -6.64 0.85 -15.09
C ASN A 56 -6.69 2.31 -15.57
N HIS A 57 -7.27 3.22 -14.77
CA HIS A 57 -7.23 4.66 -15.07
C HIS A 57 -5.82 5.24 -15.03
N MET A 58 -4.98 4.83 -14.06
CA MET A 58 -3.61 5.31 -14.00
C MET A 58 -2.77 4.84 -15.18
N LYS A 59 -2.96 3.60 -15.65
CA LYS A 59 -2.27 3.06 -16.83
C LYS A 59 -2.58 3.86 -18.09
N SER A 60 -3.83 4.30 -18.30
CA SER A 60 -4.16 5.18 -19.43
C SER A 60 -3.52 6.57 -19.34
N MET A 61 -3.08 6.97 -18.14
CA MET A 61 -2.30 8.19 -17.89
C MET A 61 -0.77 7.97 -17.94
N GLY A 62 -0.31 6.76 -18.32
CA GLY A 62 1.12 6.42 -18.41
C GLY A 62 1.77 6.01 -17.09
N TYR A 63 1.00 5.66 -16.06
CA TYR A 63 1.55 5.12 -14.82
C TYR A 63 2.15 3.73 -15.03
N SER A 64 3.41 3.58 -14.59
CA SER A 64 4.10 2.30 -14.47
C SER A 64 4.63 2.17 -13.03
N PRO A 65 4.40 1.04 -12.34
CA PRO A 65 4.87 0.84 -10.97
C PRO A 65 6.39 1.01 -10.87
N LYS A 66 6.88 1.80 -9.91
CA LYS A 66 8.32 1.99 -9.70
C LYS A 66 8.93 0.77 -8.99
N THR A 67 9.28 -0.26 -9.75
CA THR A 67 9.84 -1.54 -9.27
C THR A 67 11.25 -1.45 -8.70
N GLY A 68 11.98 -0.36 -8.96
CA GLY A 68 13.38 -0.17 -8.53
C GLY A 68 13.63 -0.13 -7.02
N SER A 69 12.57 -0.07 -6.20
CA SER A 69 12.65 -0.05 -4.73
C SER A 69 12.34 -1.41 -4.06
N VAL A 70 11.94 -2.42 -4.84
CA VAL A 70 11.59 -3.76 -4.36
C VAL A 70 12.76 -4.70 -4.63
N PHE A 71 13.14 -5.49 -3.62
CA PHE A 71 14.26 -6.46 -3.60
C PHE A 71 14.75 -6.93 -4.98
N HIS A 72 16.06 -6.82 -5.26
CA HIS A 72 16.62 -7.12 -6.58
C HIS A 72 16.28 -8.52 -7.14
N ASP A 73 16.04 -9.52 -6.28
CA ASP A 73 15.89 -10.94 -6.67
C ASP A 73 14.44 -11.44 -6.86
N VAL A 74 13.43 -10.57 -6.94
CA VAL A 74 12.05 -10.97 -7.30
C VAL A 74 11.72 -10.59 -8.74
N ASP A 75 10.94 -11.43 -9.43
CA ASP A 75 10.49 -11.18 -10.80
C ASP A 75 9.69 -9.86 -10.88
N VAL A 76 9.70 -9.21 -12.03
CA VAL A 76 9.05 -7.91 -12.24
C VAL A 76 7.55 -8.01 -11.92
N GLU A 77 6.90 -9.10 -12.33
CA GLU A 77 5.48 -9.37 -12.04
C GLU A 77 5.21 -9.53 -10.53
N GLU A 78 6.12 -10.16 -9.80
CA GLU A 78 6.01 -10.35 -8.35
C GLU A 78 6.30 -9.05 -7.57
N LYS A 79 7.19 -8.21 -8.11
CA LYS A 79 7.41 -6.84 -7.63
C LYS A 79 6.18 -5.98 -7.86
N GLU A 80 5.52 -6.08 -9.02
CA GLU A 80 4.27 -5.37 -9.33
C GLU A 80 3.10 -5.86 -8.46
N ALA A 81 3.00 -7.17 -8.21
CA ALA A 81 2.02 -7.75 -7.28
C ALA A 81 2.23 -7.26 -5.83
N THR A 82 3.49 -7.11 -5.41
CA THR A 82 3.82 -6.57 -4.09
C THR A 82 3.51 -5.07 -4.01
N LEU A 83 3.90 -4.27 -5.01
CA LEU A 83 3.65 -2.83 -5.06
C LEU A 83 2.17 -2.49 -5.18
N SER A 84 1.41 -3.29 -5.91
CA SER A 84 -0.03 -3.09 -6.10
C SER A 84 -0.82 -3.27 -4.80
N SER A 85 -0.26 -4.00 -3.83
CA SER A 85 -0.90 -4.33 -2.56
C SER A 85 -0.30 -3.63 -1.35
N HIS A 86 0.48 -2.55 -1.54
CA HIS A 86 0.96 -1.72 -0.44
C HIS A 86 -0.18 -1.18 0.43
N SER A 87 0.07 -1.10 1.73
CA SER A 87 -0.93 -0.66 2.73
C SER A 87 -1.54 0.70 2.42
N GLU A 88 -0.76 1.64 1.87
CA GLU A 88 -1.21 2.98 1.54
C GLU A 88 -2.27 2.95 0.43
N LYS A 89 -2.05 2.11 -0.59
CA LYS A 89 -2.97 2.00 -1.72
C LYS A 89 -4.29 1.38 -1.25
N LEU A 90 -4.21 0.33 -0.43
CA LEU A 90 -5.37 -0.30 0.20
C LEU A 90 -6.15 0.70 1.07
N ALA A 91 -5.45 1.51 1.87
CA ALA A 91 -6.06 2.55 2.70
C ALA A 91 -6.75 3.64 1.85
N ILE A 92 -6.12 4.11 0.78
CA ILE A 92 -6.73 5.08 -0.15
C ILE A 92 -7.98 4.49 -0.81
N ALA A 93 -7.90 3.26 -1.31
CA ALA A 93 -9.04 2.59 -1.92
C ALA A 93 -10.20 2.41 -0.91
N PHE A 94 -9.90 1.97 0.31
CA PHE A 94 -10.89 1.91 1.40
C PHE A 94 -11.53 3.28 1.67
N GLY A 95 -10.72 4.34 1.75
CA GLY A 95 -11.20 5.70 1.95
C GLY A 95 -12.13 6.17 0.81
N LEU A 96 -11.78 5.87 -0.43
CA LEU A 96 -12.58 6.23 -1.60
C LEU A 96 -13.92 5.50 -1.68
N ILE A 97 -13.99 4.27 -1.14
CA ILE A 97 -15.23 3.48 -1.08
C ILE A 97 -16.18 4.01 -0.02
N ASN A 98 -15.65 4.40 1.14
CA ASN A 98 -16.45 4.62 2.34
C ASN A 98 -16.66 6.10 2.68
N VAL A 99 -15.64 6.94 2.48
CA VAL A 99 -15.72 8.38 2.79
C VAL A 99 -16.40 9.08 1.64
N ARG A 100 -17.47 9.84 1.92
CA ARG A 100 -18.19 10.59 0.89
C ARG A 100 -17.28 11.62 0.20
N PRO A 101 -17.49 11.94 -1.09
CA PRO A 101 -16.60 12.80 -1.87
C PRO A 101 -16.31 14.18 -1.26
N GLU A 102 -17.26 14.73 -0.50
CA GLU A 102 -17.17 16.06 0.10
C GLU A 102 -16.21 16.12 1.31
N PHE A 103 -15.83 14.96 1.86
CA PHE A 103 -14.94 14.87 3.02
C PHE A 103 -13.54 14.40 2.62
N PRO A 104 -12.47 14.93 3.25
CA PRO A 104 -11.12 14.48 2.98
C PRO A 104 -10.89 13.05 3.49
N ILE A 105 -10.06 12.29 2.77
CA ILE A 105 -9.56 10.99 3.25
C ILE A 105 -8.23 11.23 3.94
N ARG A 106 -8.12 10.87 5.23
CA ARG A 106 -6.86 10.96 5.98
C ARG A 106 -6.26 9.58 6.16
N VAL A 107 -5.12 9.35 5.51
CA VAL A 107 -4.33 8.12 5.62
C VAL A 107 -3.12 8.38 6.51
N MET A 108 -2.95 7.59 7.56
CA MET A 108 -1.74 7.60 8.40
C MET A 108 -0.94 6.32 8.16
N LYS A 109 0.38 6.37 8.33
CA LYS A 109 1.27 5.21 8.13
C LYS A 109 2.30 5.15 9.26
N ASN A 110 2.67 3.94 9.68
CA ASN A 110 3.68 3.75 10.72
C ASN A 110 5.13 3.75 10.21
N LEU A 111 5.33 3.70 8.90
CA LEU A 111 6.63 3.73 8.22
C LEU A 111 6.64 4.82 7.13
N ARG A 112 7.82 5.13 6.60
CA ARG A 112 7.96 6.06 5.47
C ARG A 112 7.21 5.56 4.23
N THR A 113 6.54 6.48 3.52
CA THR A 113 5.88 6.21 2.24
C THR A 113 6.92 5.99 1.14
N CYS A 114 6.73 4.99 0.27
CA CYS A 114 7.62 4.77 -0.88
C CYS A 114 7.26 5.68 -2.06
N ASP A 115 8.20 5.88 -2.99
CA ASP A 115 8.02 6.75 -4.16
C ASP A 115 6.85 6.31 -5.05
N ASP A 116 6.64 5.01 -5.16
CA ASP A 116 5.52 4.44 -5.91
C ASP A 116 4.17 4.78 -5.27
N CYS A 117 4.04 4.65 -3.94
CA CYS A 117 2.83 5.03 -3.21
C CYS A 117 2.60 6.54 -3.20
N HIS A 118 3.66 7.35 -3.17
CA HIS A 118 3.55 8.80 -3.39
C HIS A 118 2.98 9.13 -4.78
N THR A 119 3.50 8.48 -5.82
CA THR A 119 3.04 8.68 -7.20
C THR A 119 1.60 8.23 -7.36
N PHE A 120 1.26 7.05 -6.83
CA PHE A 120 -0.11 6.52 -6.79
C PHE A 120 -1.07 7.48 -6.09
N SER A 121 -0.71 8.01 -4.92
CA SER A 121 -1.57 8.94 -4.15
C SER A 121 -1.88 10.21 -4.95
N LYS A 122 -0.86 10.77 -5.63
CA LYS A 122 -1.02 11.95 -6.49
C LYS A 122 -1.97 11.66 -7.66
N LEU A 123 -1.82 10.52 -8.32
CA LEU A 123 -2.69 10.15 -9.44
C LEU A 123 -4.11 9.80 -8.98
N ALA A 124 -4.26 9.12 -7.85
CA ALA A 124 -5.55 8.78 -7.28
C ALA A 124 -6.35 10.05 -6.99
N SER A 125 -5.72 11.01 -6.30
CA SER A 125 -6.27 12.35 -6.04
C SER A 125 -6.74 13.04 -7.33
N LYS A 126 -5.90 13.02 -8.39
CA LYS A 126 -6.26 13.60 -9.69
C LYS A 126 -7.43 12.88 -10.38
N ILE A 127 -7.49 11.55 -10.31
CA ILE A 127 -8.56 10.75 -10.93
C ILE A 127 -9.88 10.98 -10.21
N THR A 128 -9.85 11.01 -8.88
CA THR A 128 -11.07 11.08 -8.07
C THR A 128 -11.48 12.51 -7.71
N MET A 129 -10.68 13.51 -8.08
CA MET A 129 -10.87 14.92 -7.73
C MET A 129 -11.00 15.12 -6.21
N ARG A 130 -10.14 14.46 -5.43
CA ARG A 130 -10.14 14.45 -3.96
C ARG A 130 -8.77 14.66 -3.36
#